data_AF-A0A7Y0SPI0-F1
#
_entry.id   AF-A0A7Y0SPI0-F1
#
_cell.length_a   1.000
_cell.length_b   1.000
_cell.length_c   1.000
_cell.angle_alpha   90.00
_cell.angle_beta   90.00
_cell.angle_gamma   90.00
#
_symmetry.space_group_name_H-M   'P 1'
#
loop_
_entity.id
_entity.type
_entity.pdbx_description
1 polymer ?
#
loop_
_entity_poly.entity_id
_entity_poly.type
_entity_poly.pdbx_seq_one_letter_code
_entity_poly.pdbx_strand_id
1 'polypeptide(L)'
;MQKVTSLIPIVVLLGLFSAGWIFLTGKSAFEFFTLLAFILAGIGLLAMVLLRVDPKHFNFVLDKVSEIKNEGRDAFLEGRSKESNPYAGVDGELWDTGYDEMSRRASGEKKSI
;
A
#
# COMPACT_ATOMS: atom_id res chain seq x y z
N MET A 1 -21.40 1.49 14.37
CA MET A 1 -20.08 1.13 13.82
C MET A 1 -19.02 1.94 14.55
N GLN A 2 -18.24 1.33 15.45
CA GLN A 2 -17.12 2.01 16.11
C GLN A 2 -16.00 2.22 15.09
N LYS A 3 -15.60 3.47 14.85
CA LYS A 3 -14.40 3.80 14.09
C LYS A 3 -13.19 3.32 14.91
N VAL A 4 -12.66 2.15 14.57
CA VAL A 4 -11.34 1.74 15.07
C VAL A 4 -10.32 2.58 14.32
N THR A 5 -10.03 3.77 14.83
CA THR A 5 -8.96 4.61 14.31
C THR A 5 -7.66 3.84 14.49
N SER A 6 -7.07 3.35 13.40
CA SER A 6 -5.80 2.62 13.44
C SER A 6 -4.74 3.52 14.10
N LEU A 7 -4.27 3.12 15.27
CA LEU A 7 -3.24 3.84 16.04
C LEU A 7 -1.84 3.74 15.38
N ILE A 8 -1.68 2.83 14.43
CA ILE A 8 -0.43 2.53 13.73
C ILE A 8 0.17 3.78 13.04
N PRO A 9 -0.56 4.52 12.17
CA PRO A 9 -0.04 5.73 11.53
C PRO A 9 0.37 6.82 12.54
N ILE A 10 -0.34 6.94 13.66
CA ILE A 10 -0.03 7.94 14.71
C ILE A 10 1.30 7.59 15.39
N VAL A 11 1.52 6.31 15.71
CA VAL A 11 2.76 5.83 16.33
C VAL A 11 3.96 5.99 15.38
N VAL A 12 3.78 5.70 14.09
CA VAL A 12 4.82 5.89 13.06
C VAL A 12 5.20 7.37 12.92
N LEU A 13 4.21 8.28 12.87
CA LEU A 13 4.46 9.72 12.78
C LEU A 13 5.18 10.27 14.01
N LEU A 14 4.79 9.83 15.22
CA LEU A 14 5.46 10.23 16.47
C LEU A 14 6.91 9.71 16.54
N GLY A 15 7.18 8.49 16.06
CA GLY A 15 8.53 7.94 15.97
C GLY A 15 9.42 8.73 15.01
N LEU A 16 8.92 9.04 13.82
CA LEU A 16 9.65 9.84 12.82
C LEU A 16 9.90 11.27 13.31
N PHE A 17 8.91 11.89 13.97
CA PHE A 17 9.07 13.23 14.54
C PHE A 17 10.13 13.26 15.66
N SER A 18 10.15 12.23 16.51
CA SER A 18 11.15 12.10 17.58
C SER A 18 12.57 11.92 17.03
N ALA A 19 12.72 11.11 15.97
CA ALA A 19 14.00 10.92 15.28
C ALA A 19 14.51 12.22 14.63
N GLY A 20 13.61 12.98 13.98
CA GLY A 20 13.93 14.28 13.39
C GLY A 20 14.35 15.32 14.43
N TRP A 21 13.69 15.34 15.59
CA TRP A 21 14.02 16.27 16.68
C TRP A 21 15.40 15.99 17.31
N ILE A 22 15.77 14.71 17.48
CA ILE A 22 17.09 14.31 18.01
C ILE A 22 18.21 14.67 17.02
N PHE A 23 17.97 14.50 15.72
CA PHE A 23 18.91 14.92 14.67
C PHE A 23 19.13 16.45 14.65
N LEU A 24 18.05 17.23 14.77
CA LEU A 24 18.11 18.69 14.77
C LEU A 24 18.74 19.29 16.05
N THR A 25 18.68 18.57 17.17
CA THR A 25 19.24 19.01 18.46
C THR A 25 20.73 18.67 18.64
N GLY A 26 21.38 18.08 17.64
CA GLY A 26 22.84 17.87 17.61
C GLY A 26 23.36 16.82 18.61
N LYS A 27 22.47 16.00 19.18
CA LYS A 27 22.88 14.81 19.93
C LYS A 27 23.52 13.82 18.97
N SER A 28 24.65 13.24 19.39
CA SER A 28 25.64 12.58 18.53
C SER A 28 25.02 11.68 17.45
N ALA A 29 25.66 11.57 16.28
CA ALA A 29 25.21 10.71 15.19
C ALA A 29 24.95 9.25 15.68
N PHE A 30 25.69 8.80 16.68
CA PHE A 30 25.50 7.52 17.35
C PHE A 30 24.09 7.39 17.98
N GLU A 31 23.59 8.41 18.67
CA GLU A 31 22.24 8.41 19.25
C GLU A 31 21.15 8.39 18.17
N PHE A 32 21.36 9.11 17.07
CA PHE A 32 20.46 9.08 15.91
C PHE A 32 20.39 7.70 15.26
N PHE A 33 21.53 7.07 14.96
CA PHE A 33 21.56 5.73 14.36
C PHE A 33 21.01 4.66 15.31
N THR A 34 21.25 4.79 16.61
CA THR A 34 20.68 3.88 17.62
C THR A 34 19.15 3.98 17.64
N LEU A 35 18.60 5.20 17.63
CA LEU A 35 17.16 5.42 17.62
C LEU A 35 16.52 4.95 16.30
N LEU A 36 17.17 5.22 15.16
CA LEU A 36 16.74 4.75 13.84
C LEU A 36 16.70 3.21 13.80
N ALA A 37 17.74 2.55 14.30
CA ALA A 37 17.78 1.08 14.39
C ALA A 37 16.66 0.54 15.27
N PHE A 38 16.37 1.18 16.41
CA PHE A 38 15.24 0.80 17.29
C PHE A 38 13.88 0.98 16.60
N ILE A 39 13.67 2.07 15.86
CA ILE A 39 12.43 2.31 15.12
C ILE A 39 12.25 1.26 14.02
N LEU A 40 13.31 1.00 13.23
CA LEU A 40 13.27 -0.01 12.17
C LEU A 40 13.04 -1.43 12.73
N ALA A 41 13.70 -1.77 13.85
CA ALA A 41 13.47 -3.03 14.54
C ALA A 41 12.04 -3.14 15.07
N GLY A 42 11.49 -2.06 15.65
CA GLY A 42 10.11 -1.99 16.12
C GLY A 42 9.09 -2.17 14.99
N ILE A 43 9.33 -1.54 13.83
CA ILE A 43 8.51 -1.74 12.63
C ILE A 43 8.59 -3.18 12.14
N GLY A 44 9.79 -3.78 12.11
CA GLY A 44 9.98 -5.18 11.71
C GLY A 44 9.27 -6.16 12.65
N LEU A 45 9.32 -5.91 13.96
CA LEU A 45 8.63 -6.71 14.97
C LEU A 45 7.10 -6.56 14.85
N LEU A 46 6.61 -5.34 14.64
CA LEU A 46 5.20 -5.08 14.38
C LEU A 46 4.74 -5.79 13.11
N ALA A 47 5.53 -5.74 12.04
CA ALA A 47 5.24 -6.44 10.79
C ALA A 47 5.20 -7.97 11.00
N MET A 48 6.15 -8.55 11.75
CA MET A 48 6.11 -9.97 12.10
C MET A 48 4.88 -10.35 12.92
N VAL A 49 4.51 -9.53 13.90
CA VAL A 49 3.32 -9.77 14.73
C VAL A 49 2.06 -9.67 13.88
N LEU A 50 1.95 -8.68 12.99
CA LEU A 50 0.83 -8.52 12.08
C LEU A 50 0.73 -9.72 11.10
N LEU A 51 1.85 -10.19 10.56
CA LEU A 51 1.91 -11.39 9.71
C LEU A 51 1.49 -12.67 10.46
N ARG A 52 1.73 -12.74 11.78
CA ARG A 52 1.48 -13.93 12.60
C ARG A 52 0.09 -13.94 13.25
N VAL A 53 -0.44 -12.79 13.62
CA VAL A 53 -1.74 -12.63 14.30
C VAL A 53 -2.89 -12.72 13.31
N ASP A 54 -2.73 -12.20 12.10
CA ASP A 54 -3.77 -12.32 11.09
C ASP A 54 -3.23 -12.31 9.64
N PRO A 55 -2.69 -13.44 9.15
CA PRO A 55 -2.24 -13.56 7.77
C PRO A 55 -3.36 -13.31 6.75
N LYS A 56 -4.65 -13.40 7.16
CA LYS A 56 -5.79 -13.15 6.27
C LYS A 56 -6.06 -11.68 6.05
N HIS A 57 -5.77 -10.79 7.00
CA HIS A 57 -5.96 -9.34 6.81
C HIS A 57 -4.92 -8.70 5.87
N PHE A 58 -3.70 -9.23 5.82
CA PHE A 58 -2.71 -8.77 4.84
C PHE A 58 -3.00 -9.33 3.43
N ASN A 59 -3.45 -10.59 3.36
CA ASN A 59 -4.03 -11.14 2.14
C ASN A 59 -5.27 -10.37 1.71
N PHE A 60 -6.10 -9.86 2.62
CA PHE A 60 -7.30 -9.10 2.27
C PHE A 60 -7.00 -7.80 1.52
N VAL A 61 -5.94 -7.07 1.88
CA VAL A 61 -5.56 -5.84 1.16
C VAL A 61 -4.98 -6.15 -0.22
N LEU A 62 -4.13 -7.18 -0.33
CA LEU A 62 -3.59 -7.63 -1.62
C LEU A 62 -4.68 -8.26 -2.51
N ASP A 63 -5.60 -9.01 -1.90
CA ASP A 63 -6.78 -9.59 -2.57
C ASP A 63 -7.69 -8.47 -3.05
N LYS A 64 -7.93 -7.42 -2.26
CA LYS A 64 -8.74 -6.27 -2.69
C LYS A 64 -8.16 -5.54 -3.89
N VAL A 65 -6.83 -5.30 -3.88
CA VAL A 65 -6.14 -4.69 -5.03
C VAL A 65 -6.20 -5.59 -6.26
N SER A 66 -5.98 -6.89 -6.09
CA SER A 66 -6.06 -7.86 -7.19
C SER A 66 -7.49 -8.03 -7.71
N GLU A 67 -8.49 -7.97 -6.83
CA GLU A 67 -9.91 -8.08 -7.14
C GLU A 67 -10.34 -6.91 -8.02
N ILE A 68 -10.10 -5.66 -7.58
CA ILE A 68 -10.45 -4.46 -8.34
C ILE A 68 -9.73 -4.43 -9.69
N LYS A 69 -8.46 -4.83 -9.73
CA LYS A 69 -7.72 -4.93 -10.99
C LYS A 69 -8.28 -6.02 -11.91
N ASN A 70 -8.71 -7.16 -11.38
CA ASN A 70 -9.34 -8.22 -12.17
C ASN A 70 -10.72 -7.80 -12.67
N GLU A 71 -11.51 -7.08 -11.88
CA GLU A 71 -12.79 -6.52 -12.33
C GLU A 71 -12.62 -5.61 -13.55
N GLY A 72 -11.57 -4.78 -13.58
CA GLY A 72 -11.25 -3.95 -14.75
C GLY A 72 -10.84 -4.78 -15.98
N ARG A 73 -10.09 -5.86 -15.76
CA ARG A 73 -9.73 -6.80 -16.85
C ARG A 73 -10.97 -7.50 -17.41
N ASP A 74 -11.86 -7.96 -16.54
CA ASP A 74 -13.07 -8.68 -16.89
C ASP A 74 -14.05 -7.76 -17.63
N ALA A 75 -14.16 -6.50 -17.21
CA ALA A 75 -14.95 -5.49 -17.93
C ALA A 75 -14.49 -5.32 -19.38
N PHE A 76 -13.18 -5.28 -19.63
CA PHE A 76 -12.65 -5.25 -21.01
C PHE A 76 -12.99 -6.53 -21.77
N LEU A 77 -12.81 -7.71 -21.16
CA LEU A 77 -13.12 -9.01 -21.79
C LEU A 77 -14.61 -9.16 -22.14
N GLU A 78 -15.48 -8.57 -21.35
CA GLU A 78 -16.94 -8.51 -21.57
C GLU A 78 -17.36 -7.41 -22.56
N GLY A 79 -16.41 -6.58 -23.03
CA GLY A 79 -16.68 -5.49 -23.98
C GLY A 79 -17.37 -4.27 -23.36
N ARG A 80 -17.35 -4.14 -22.03
CA ARG A 80 -17.84 -2.94 -21.33
C ARG A 80 -16.89 -1.78 -21.57
N SER A 81 -17.41 -0.55 -21.62
CA SER A 81 -16.56 0.64 -21.83
C SER A 81 -15.78 1.00 -20.56
N LYS A 82 -14.67 1.73 -20.71
CA LYS A 82 -13.82 2.13 -19.58
C LYS A 82 -14.55 3.07 -18.61
N GLU A 83 -15.50 3.86 -19.12
CA GLU A 83 -16.36 4.75 -18.32
C GLU A 83 -17.32 3.99 -17.40
N SER A 84 -17.42 2.66 -17.52
CA SER A 84 -18.20 1.83 -16.60
C SER A 84 -17.50 1.58 -15.26
N ASN A 85 -16.30 2.13 -15.05
CA ASN A 85 -15.58 2.07 -13.78
C ASN A 85 -16.46 2.61 -12.63
N PRO A 86 -16.83 1.76 -11.64
CA PRO A 86 -17.69 2.20 -10.54
C PRO A 86 -16.90 2.87 -9.39
N TYR A 87 -15.57 2.86 -9.45
CA TYR A 87 -14.69 3.31 -8.38
C TYR A 87 -14.15 4.73 -8.63
N ALA A 88 -13.80 5.43 -7.55
CA ALA A 88 -13.19 6.75 -7.58
C ALA A 88 -11.88 6.77 -6.76
N GLY A 89 -10.97 7.67 -7.09
CA GLY A 89 -9.66 7.76 -6.41
C GLY A 89 -8.76 6.56 -6.71
N VAL A 90 -8.00 6.11 -5.72
CA VAL A 90 -6.98 5.04 -5.87
C VAL A 90 -7.59 3.73 -6.38
N ASP A 91 -8.79 3.37 -5.93
CA ASP A 91 -9.48 2.17 -6.39
C ASP A 91 -9.90 2.28 -7.87
N GLY A 92 -10.27 3.49 -8.31
CA GLY A 92 -10.55 3.79 -9.72
C GLY A 92 -9.31 3.61 -10.60
N GLU A 93 -8.17 4.13 -10.16
CA GLU A 93 -6.89 3.98 -10.86
C GLU A 93 -6.46 2.50 -10.97
N LEU A 94 -6.70 1.69 -9.93
CA LEU A 94 -6.41 0.26 -9.93
C LEU A 94 -7.29 -0.51 -10.92
N TRP A 95 -8.57 -0.17 -10.99
CA TRP A 95 -9.50 -0.77 -11.96
C TRP A 95 -9.10 -0.41 -13.40
N ASP A 96 -8.83 0.87 -13.65
CA ASP A 96 -8.38 1.37 -14.97
C ASP A 96 -7.07 0.70 -15.40
N THR A 97 -6.15 0.49 -14.46
CA THR A 97 -4.89 -0.22 -14.70
C THR A 97 -5.14 -1.65 -15.20
N GLY A 98 -6.10 -2.35 -14.60
CA GLY A 98 -6.50 -3.69 -15.03
C GLY A 98 -7.09 -3.69 -16.44
N TYR A 99 -8.02 -2.77 -16.70
CA TYR A 99 -8.66 -2.60 -18.00
C TYR A 99 -7.65 -2.30 -19.11
N ASP A 100 -6.78 -1.31 -18.90
CA ASP A 100 -5.77 -0.89 -19.87
C ASP A 100 -4.71 -1.97 -20.12
N GLU A 101 -4.34 -2.73 -19.09
CA GLU A 101 -3.41 -3.84 -19.25
C GLU A 101 -4.00 -4.93 -20.16
N MET A 102 -5.28 -5.25 -20.00
CA MET A 102 -5.94 -6.23 -20.87
C MET A 102 -6.16 -5.69 -22.28
N SER A 103 -6.55 -4.42 -22.40
CA SER A 103 -6.70 -3.73 -23.68
C SER A 103 -5.40 -3.74 -24.48
N ARG A 104 -4.28 -3.34 -23.87
CA ARG A 104 -2.95 -3.34 -24.49
C ARG A 104 -2.48 -4.73 -24.92
N ARG A 105 -2.77 -5.76 -24.11
CA ARG A 105 -2.48 -7.16 -24.46
C ARG A 105 -3.30 -7.62 -25.66
N ALA A 106 -4.58 -7.25 -25.75
CA ALA A 106 -5.44 -7.56 -26.88
C ALA A 106 -5.03 -6.81 -28.16
N SER A 107 -4.53 -5.58 -28.02
CA SER A 107 -4.01 -4.76 -29.12
C SER A 107 -2.64 -5.19 -29.65
N GLY A 108 -1.98 -6.18 -29.02
CA GLY A 108 -0.68 -6.70 -29.46
C GLY A 108 0.51 -5.77 -29.18
N GLU A 109 0.34 -4.74 -28.35
CA GLU A 109 1.40 -3.81 -27.98
C GLU A 109 2.41 -4.49 -27.04
N LYS A 110 3.50 -4.99 -27.62
CA LYS A 110 4.69 -5.40 -26.85
C LYS A 110 5.32 -4.17 -26.24
N LYS A 111 5.51 -4.18 -24.91
CA LYS A 111 6.41 -3.25 -24.21
C LYS A 111 7.78 -3.31 -24.92
N SER A 112 8.14 -2.27 -25.67
CA SER A 112 9.55 -2.02 -26.00
C SER A 112 10.23 -1.61 -24.71
N ILE A 113 11.12 -2.47 -24.22
CA ILE A 113 12.02 -2.20 -23.10
C ILE A 113 13.08 -1.21 -23.56
#